data_AF-A0A1H6JKW6-F1
#
_entry.id   AF-A0A1H6JKW6-F1
#
_cell.length_a   1.000
_cell.length_b   1.000
_cell.length_c   1.000
_cell.angle_alpha   90.00
_cell.angle_beta   90.00
_cell.angle_gamma   90.00
#
_symmetry.space_group_name_H-M   'P 1'
#
loop_
_entity.id
_entity.type
_entity.pdbx_description
1 polymer ?
#
loop_
_entity_poly.entity_id
_entity_poly.type
_entity_poly.pdbx_seq_one_letter_code
_entity_poly.pdbx_strand_id
1 'polypeptide(L)'
;MSRQEKPTNIILKDISPNIFKNGLFNDDIRAISPDEIPDFDVLCAGFPCQPFSQAGFKKGFADNHKSERGNLFFNIVDIIEAKKPKAFFLENVRGIVKHDDGKTFKKIQEVLTKELGYSFYYKVVKASDYGLPQLRPRTFMIGFRNDDKSENFDFPKELPLNFNMSDVWGGECSREVGFTIRVGGRGSNISDRRNWDAYLVDGEVKKLMPEQAKKMQGFPSEFDFPVSNTQAMKQLGNSVAIDAIRECGKTLLDYMATLKTENNNNTKNKGEWTELYSFLKIINDKKLFMSDKDLIANKENYLTVTKVSTLNIEQSCCLESGDKVIVKNEKTGEEKEVLVLEFLNKKLLKNWASIIKKGKGAFNIPEFDILQNQLGVTIIKGGNSNQKADIILDIENSSINKKDEGFGIKSYLGSKPTLLNASGNTNFIFKVKNLPSKYLDEINAINTRTKLKDRIEKIYKLGGELEFFKIERDTMRYNLELIDSNMPEIISKMLIEFFVNRISSIKKNIQEVISAKNLNTANAEDFQSLEIKIKRLLVAILLGFFAGKKWDGHYNAKGTIVVKDDGEQVAFHIIEQEVLEDYLFENIKFDTPSTTRHRYGSLILENDKQMHFKLNMQLRF
;
A
#
# COMPACT_ATOMS: atom_id res chain seq x y z
N MET A 1 42.43 11.41 3.61
CA MET A 1 41.43 12.44 4.02
C MET A 1 40.29 12.41 3.01
N SER A 2 39.20 11.69 3.29
CA SER A 2 38.03 11.62 2.42
C SER A 2 37.14 12.84 2.64
N ARG A 3 36.93 13.66 1.60
CA ARG A 3 35.90 14.69 1.60
C ARG A 3 34.54 14.00 1.78
N GLN A 4 33.92 14.20 2.94
CA GLN A 4 32.47 14.05 3.08
C GLN A 4 31.83 15.19 2.28
N GLU A 5 31.40 14.90 1.05
CA GLU A 5 30.62 15.85 0.25
C GLU A 5 29.20 15.97 0.86
N LYS A 6 28.84 17.19 1.25
CA LYS A 6 27.48 17.56 1.71
C LYS A 6 26.44 17.30 0.58
N PRO A 7 25.17 17.01 0.94
CA PRO A 7 24.22 16.30 0.08
C PRO A 7 23.63 17.17 -1.04
N THR A 8 23.35 16.51 -2.16
CA THR A 8 22.65 16.95 -3.38
C THR A 8 21.34 17.74 -3.15
N ASN A 9 20.77 17.67 -1.95
CA ASN A 9 19.46 18.24 -1.61
C ASN A 9 19.44 19.76 -1.53
N ILE A 10 20.56 20.39 -1.17
CA ILE A 10 20.63 21.86 -1.05
C ILE A 10 20.39 22.51 -2.43
N ILE A 11 21.00 21.95 -3.48
CA ILE A 11 20.91 22.48 -4.85
C ILE A 11 19.50 22.31 -5.45
N LEU A 12 18.86 21.15 -5.21
CA LEU A 12 17.50 20.89 -5.73
C LEU A 12 16.46 21.84 -5.12
N LYS A 13 16.61 22.19 -3.83
CA LYS A 13 15.71 23.12 -3.14
C LYS A 13 15.77 24.53 -3.72
N ASP A 14 16.94 24.94 -4.19
CA ASP A 14 17.13 26.26 -4.80
C ASP A 14 16.58 26.31 -6.23
N ILE A 15 16.64 25.20 -6.97
CA ILE A 15 16.20 25.11 -8.38
C ILE A 15 14.70 24.85 -8.51
N SER A 16 14.10 24.11 -7.58
CA SER A 16 12.67 23.80 -7.57
C SER A 16 12.05 24.08 -6.21
N PRO A 17 12.10 25.32 -5.69
CA PRO A 17 11.69 25.62 -4.32
C PRO A 17 10.23 25.25 -4.03
N ASN A 18 9.36 25.28 -5.04
CA ASN A 18 7.95 24.97 -4.91
C ASN A 18 7.68 23.51 -4.53
N ILE A 19 8.46 22.53 -5.03
CA ILE A 19 8.24 21.12 -4.66
C ILE A 19 8.56 20.88 -3.18
N PHE A 20 9.54 21.61 -2.64
CA PHE A 20 9.92 21.51 -1.22
C PHE A 20 8.97 22.29 -0.32
N LYS A 21 8.61 23.53 -0.69
CA LYS A 21 7.67 24.37 0.08
C LYS A 21 6.29 23.73 0.22
N ASN A 22 5.85 23.01 -0.82
CA ASN A 22 4.54 22.37 -0.84
C ASN A 22 4.56 20.93 -0.30
N GLY A 23 5.69 20.45 0.25
CA GLY A 23 5.80 19.08 0.78
C GLY A 23 5.68 17.98 -0.28
N LEU A 24 5.93 18.31 -1.56
CA LEU A 24 5.83 17.38 -2.71
C LEU A 24 7.16 16.63 -2.99
N PHE A 25 8.11 16.71 -2.07
CA PHE A 25 9.41 16.07 -2.19
C PHE A 25 9.71 15.24 -0.94
N ASN A 26 10.15 14.02 -1.17
CA ASN A 26 10.57 13.09 -0.12
C ASN A 26 11.91 12.47 -0.49
N ASP A 27 12.84 12.50 0.47
CA ASP A 27 14.22 12.02 0.28
C ASP A 27 14.36 10.51 0.23
N ASP A 28 13.57 9.81 1.04
CA ASP A 28 13.60 8.37 1.19
C ASP A 28 12.18 7.84 1.19
N ILE A 29 11.78 7.17 0.10
CA ILE A 29 10.45 6.56 -0.07
C ILE A 29 10.08 5.60 1.07
N ARG A 30 11.06 5.10 1.82
CA ARG A 30 10.79 4.30 3.01
C ARG A 30 10.28 5.18 4.13
N ALA A 31 10.67 6.44 4.26
CA ALA A 31 10.30 7.29 5.40
C ALA A 31 8.90 7.92 5.29
N ILE A 32 8.29 7.92 4.10
CA ILE A 32 6.96 8.52 3.89
C ILE A 32 5.84 7.50 4.11
N SER A 33 4.77 7.91 4.80
CA SER A 33 3.52 7.15 4.80
C SER A 33 2.79 7.39 3.49
N PRO A 34 2.22 6.36 2.82
CA PRO A 34 1.43 6.56 1.61
C PRO A 34 0.35 7.65 1.74
N ASP A 35 -0.24 7.81 2.93
CA ASP A 35 -1.29 8.80 3.19
C ASP A 35 -0.81 10.26 3.14
N GLU A 36 0.49 10.49 3.29
CA GLU A 36 1.10 11.83 3.18
C GLU A 36 1.31 12.24 1.70
N ILE A 37 1.16 11.30 0.77
CA ILE A 37 1.27 11.58 -0.66
C ILE A 37 -0.09 12.12 -1.15
N PRO A 38 -0.13 13.25 -1.89
CA PRO A 38 -1.36 13.76 -2.49
C PRO A 38 -2.06 12.73 -3.38
N ASP A 39 -3.35 12.93 -3.66
CA ASP A 39 -4.03 12.12 -4.67
C ASP A 39 -3.45 12.38 -6.06
N PHE A 40 -3.33 11.31 -6.85
CA PHE A 40 -2.80 11.39 -8.21
C PHE A 40 -3.41 10.31 -9.11
N ASP A 41 -3.40 10.57 -10.41
CA ASP A 41 -3.98 9.68 -11.41
C ASP A 41 -3.03 8.60 -11.91
N VAL A 42 -1.72 8.90 -11.99
CA VAL A 42 -0.72 8.00 -12.56
C VAL A 42 0.49 7.91 -11.64
N LEU A 43 0.88 6.69 -11.26
CA LEU A 43 2.15 6.43 -10.58
C LEU A 43 3.24 6.13 -11.61
N CYS A 44 4.34 6.89 -11.60
CA CYS A 44 5.52 6.60 -12.41
C CYS A 44 6.70 6.19 -11.52
N ALA A 45 7.37 5.07 -11.82
CA ALA A 45 8.56 4.67 -11.05
C ALA A 45 9.58 3.85 -11.85
N GLY A 46 10.81 4.36 -11.95
CA GLY A 46 12.00 3.61 -12.36
C GLY A 46 12.74 3.11 -11.11
N PHE A 47 12.41 1.92 -10.63
CA PHE A 47 12.95 1.41 -9.36
C PHE A 47 14.30 0.68 -9.56
N PRO A 48 15.23 0.74 -8.59
CA PRO A 48 16.57 0.19 -8.74
C PRO A 48 16.57 -1.29 -9.14
N CYS A 49 17.32 -1.61 -10.20
CA CYS A 49 17.56 -2.98 -10.67
C CYS A 49 18.63 -3.73 -9.86
N GLN A 50 19.33 -3.07 -8.92
CA GLN A 50 20.51 -3.64 -8.26
C GLN A 50 20.30 -4.99 -7.53
N PRO A 51 19.11 -5.30 -6.94
CA PRO A 51 18.81 -6.65 -6.43
C PRO A 51 18.61 -7.72 -7.53
N PHE A 52 18.50 -7.30 -8.79
CA PHE A 52 18.03 -8.10 -9.94
C PHE A 52 19.05 -8.16 -11.11
N SER A 53 20.30 -7.73 -10.90
CA SER A 53 21.35 -7.67 -11.94
C SER A 53 22.43 -8.74 -11.78
N GLN A 54 23.02 -9.20 -12.90
CA GLN A 54 23.99 -10.31 -12.98
C GLN A 54 25.25 -10.20 -12.10
N ALA A 55 25.57 -9.01 -11.56
CA ALA A 55 26.76 -8.78 -10.73
C ALA A 55 26.50 -8.93 -9.22
N GLY A 56 25.24 -9.05 -8.79
CA GLY A 56 24.87 -9.44 -7.43
C GLY A 56 24.44 -10.91 -7.45
N PHE A 57 24.88 -11.69 -6.48
CA PHE A 57 24.36 -13.05 -6.26
C PHE A 57 22.83 -13.06 -6.42
N LYS A 58 22.30 -14.04 -7.16
CA LYS A 58 20.91 -14.28 -7.59
C LYS A 58 19.84 -14.28 -6.45
N LYS A 59 19.82 -13.28 -5.57
CA LYS A 59 19.02 -13.27 -4.32
C LYS A 59 17.71 -12.50 -4.46
N GLY A 60 17.48 -11.75 -5.55
CA GLY A 60 16.17 -11.15 -5.86
C GLY A 60 15.55 -10.38 -4.68
N PHE A 61 14.29 -10.69 -4.35
CA PHE A 61 13.58 -10.10 -3.20
C PHE A 61 14.10 -10.57 -1.82
N ALA A 62 15.08 -11.46 -1.76
CA ALA A 62 15.65 -12.05 -0.55
C ALA A 62 17.08 -11.54 -0.24
N ASP A 63 17.49 -10.38 -0.76
CA ASP A 63 18.75 -9.73 -0.36
C ASP A 63 18.67 -9.25 1.10
N ASN A 64 19.03 -10.15 2.01
CA ASN A 64 18.92 -9.95 3.46
C ASN A 64 20.24 -9.46 4.09
N HIS A 65 21.28 -9.19 3.30
CA HIS A 65 22.59 -8.81 3.84
C HIS A 65 22.72 -7.33 4.22
N LYS A 66 21.77 -6.48 3.79
CA LYS A 66 21.63 -5.08 4.25
C LYS A 66 20.18 -4.60 4.18
N SER A 67 19.63 -4.12 5.28
CA SER A 67 18.28 -3.51 5.34
C SER A 67 18.14 -2.31 4.39
N GLU A 68 19.22 -1.57 4.16
CA GLU A 68 19.24 -0.36 3.32
C GLU A 68 18.95 -0.63 1.83
N ARG A 69 19.16 -1.86 1.36
CA ARG A 69 18.91 -2.26 -0.04
C ARG A 69 17.53 -2.90 -0.25
N GLY A 70 16.65 -2.79 0.75
CA GLY A 70 15.32 -3.39 0.74
C GLY A 70 14.57 -3.15 -0.58
N ASN A 71 13.75 -4.12 -0.97
CA ASN A 71 13.05 -4.11 -2.24
C ASN A 71 12.07 -2.92 -2.35
N LEU A 72 12.52 -1.82 -2.98
CA LEU A 72 11.75 -0.59 -3.14
C LEU A 72 10.43 -0.80 -3.92
N PHE A 73 10.32 -1.88 -4.70
CA PHE A 73 9.07 -2.28 -5.33
C PHE A 73 7.92 -2.42 -4.32
N PHE A 74 8.16 -2.94 -3.11
CA PHE A 74 7.07 -3.05 -2.13
C PHE A 74 6.63 -1.71 -1.54
N ASN A 75 7.51 -0.68 -1.51
CA ASN A 75 7.05 0.67 -1.18
C ASN A 75 6.12 1.21 -2.28
N ILE A 76 6.41 0.92 -3.55
CA ILE A 76 5.53 1.27 -4.67
C ILE A 76 4.18 0.56 -4.51
N VAL A 77 4.18 -0.73 -4.14
CA VAL A 77 2.96 -1.51 -3.87
C VAL A 77 2.14 -0.88 -2.74
N ASP A 78 2.77 -0.52 -1.62
CA ASP A 78 2.11 0.13 -0.49
C ASP A 78 1.46 1.47 -0.93
N ILE A 79 2.13 2.23 -1.81
CA ILE A 79 1.58 3.48 -2.37
C ILE A 79 0.41 3.21 -3.32
N ILE A 80 0.52 2.24 -4.23
CA ILE A 80 -0.56 1.88 -5.15
C ILE A 80 -1.79 1.40 -4.38
N GLU A 81 -1.60 0.59 -3.33
CA GLU A 81 -2.70 0.11 -2.49
C GLU A 81 -3.45 1.25 -1.79
N ALA A 82 -2.71 2.19 -1.19
CA ALA A 82 -3.30 3.30 -0.45
C ALA A 82 -3.92 4.35 -1.37
N LYS A 83 -3.20 4.78 -2.40
CA LYS A 83 -3.60 5.90 -3.29
C LYS A 83 -4.51 5.46 -4.43
N LYS A 84 -4.50 4.16 -4.76
CA LYS A 84 -5.28 3.55 -5.84
C LYS A 84 -5.30 4.41 -7.12
N PRO A 85 -4.15 4.72 -7.75
CA PRO A 85 -4.11 5.52 -8.98
C PRO A 85 -4.92 4.89 -10.11
N LYS A 86 -5.31 5.67 -11.12
CA LYS A 86 -5.98 5.13 -12.31
C LYS A 86 -5.04 4.25 -13.15
N ALA A 87 -3.74 4.56 -13.16
CA ALA A 87 -2.73 3.76 -13.84
C ALA A 87 -1.37 3.77 -13.12
N PHE A 88 -0.52 2.81 -13.45
CA PHE A 88 0.91 2.86 -13.15
C PHE A 88 1.74 2.71 -14.42
N PHE A 89 2.94 3.29 -14.39
CA PHE A 89 3.99 3.12 -15.39
C PHE A 89 5.31 2.85 -14.66
N LEU A 90 5.72 1.58 -14.65
CA LEU A 90 6.98 1.13 -14.05
C LEU A 90 8.03 0.86 -15.12
N GLU A 91 9.28 1.23 -14.84
CA GLU A 91 10.43 0.99 -15.71
C GLU A 91 11.48 0.14 -14.99
N ASN A 92 12.11 -0.78 -15.73
CA ASN A 92 13.29 -1.49 -15.27
C ASN A 92 14.18 -1.95 -16.43
N VAL A 93 15.35 -2.52 -16.15
CA VAL A 93 16.21 -3.09 -17.20
C VAL A 93 15.57 -4.32 -17.84
N ARG A 94 15.88 -4.58 -19.12
CA ARG A 94 15.35 -5.74 -19.88
C ARG A 94 15.52 -7.10 -19.19
N GLY A 95 16.54 -7.23 -18.33
CA GLY A 95 16.88 -8.46 -17.62
C GLY A 95 15.85 -8.88 -16.58
N ILE A 96 15.01 -7.96 -16.09
CA ILE A 96 14.01 -8.26 -15.05
C ILE A 96 13.06 -9.38 -15.46
N VAL A 97 12.71 -9.45 -16.75
CA VAL A 97 11.78 -10.44 -17.31
C VAL A 97 12.31 -11.87 -17.17
N LYS A 98 13.64 -12.05 -17.25
CA LYS A 98 14.31 -13.36 -17.15
C LYS A 98 14.98 -13.58 -15.80
N HIS A 99 14.85 -12.64 -14.86
CA HIS A 99 15.52 -12.72 -13.57
C HIS A 99 14.95 -13.86 -12.72
N ASP A 100 15.82 -14.64 -12.08
CA ASP A 100 15.46 -15.81 -11.26
C ASP A 100 14.49 -16.75 -12.01
N ASP A 101 14.87 -17.13 -13.24
CA ASP A 101 14.07 -17.96 -14.15
C ASP A 101 12.64 -17.42 -14.37
N GLY A 102 12.49 -16.09 -14.36
CA GLY A 102 11.22 -15.38 -14.54
C GLY A 102 10.36 -15.28 -13.28
N LYS A 103 10.76 -15.87 -12.14
CA LYS A 103 9.99 -15.85 -10.89
C LYS A 103 9.80 -14.46 -10.33
N THR A 104 10.82 -13.60 -10.45
CA THR A 104 10.75 -12.21 -9.98
C THR A 104 9.69 -11.43 -10.76
N PHE A 105 9.72 -11.52 -12.08
CA PHE A 105 8.76 -10.84 -12.95
C PHE A 105 7.34 -11.37 -12.72
N LYS A 106 7.17 -12.69 -12.62
CA LYS A 106 5.90 -13.32 -12.27
C LYS A 106 5.34 -12.81 -10.94
N LYS A 107 6.18 -12.68 -9.91
CA LYS A 107 5.74 -12.16 -8.61
C LYS A 107 5.31 -10.68 -8.69
N ILE A 108 6.02 -9.85 -9.46
CA ILE A 108 5.60 -8.46 -9.72
C ILE A 108 4.20 -8.44 -10.35
N GLN A 109 4.01 -9.21 -11.42
CA GLN A 109 2.71 -9.34 -12.09
C GLN A 109 1.63 -9.84 -11.14
N GLU A 110 1.88 -10.88 -10.34
CA GLU A 110 0.91 -11.42 -9.39
C GLU A 110 0.51 -10.42 -8.30
N VAL A 111 1.46 -9.63 -7.77
CA VAL A 111 1.14 -8.60 -6.77
C VAL A 111 0.25 -7.52 -7.39
N LEU A 112 0.64 -6.99 -8.56
CA LEU A 112 -0.11 -5.91 -9.22
C LEU A 112 -1.50 -6.37 -9.69
N THR A 113 -1.62 -7.61 -10.17
CA THR A 113 -2.89 -8.15 -10.70
C THR A 113 -3.77 -8.77 -9.62
N LYS A 114 -3.27 -9.75 -8.87
CA LYS A 114 -4.07 -10.55 -7.94
C LYS A 114 -4.25 -9.88 -6.59
N GLU A 115 -3.24 -9.15 -6.11
CA GLU A 115 -3.30 -8.48 -4.80
C GLU A 115 -3.88 -7.06 -4.91
N LEU A 116 -3.51 -6.30 -5.95
CA LEU A 116 -3.94 -4.90 -6.12
C LEU A 116 -5.07 -4.69 -7.14
N GLY A 117 -5.38 -5.68 -7.99
CA GLY A 117 -6.52 -5.61 -8.91
C GLY A 117 -6.30 -4.75 -10.16
N TYR A 118 -5.07 -4.54 -10.60
CA TYR A 118 -4.75 -3.81 -11.84
C TYR A 118 -4.55 -4.76 -13.02
N SER A 119 -4.80 -4.29 -14.25
CA SER A 119 -4.27 -4.94 -15.45
C SER A 119 -2.75 -4.84 -15.50
N PHE A 120 -2.12 -5.65 -16.35
CA PHE A 120 -0.66 -5.70 -16.46
C PHE A 120 -0.22 -6.00 -17.89
N TYR A 121 0.32 -4.98 -18.55
CA TYR A 121 0.91 -5.04 -19.88
C TYR A 121 2.40 -4.73 -19.79
N TYR A 122 3.22 -5.42 -20.58
CA TYR A 122 4.65 -5.13 -20.61
C TYR A 122 5.25 -5.29 -22.01
N LYS A 123 6.29 -4.49 -22.29
CA LYS A 123 7.10 -4.59 -23.51
C LYS A 123 8.55 -4.23 -23.21
N VAL A 124 9.49 -4.91 -23.87
CA VAL A 124 10.89 -4.46 -23.92
C VAL A 124 11.00 -3.40 -25.01
N VAL A 125 11.14 -2.14 -24.59
CA VAL A 125 11.23 -0.95 -25.45
C VAL A 125 12.70 -0.56 -25.64
N LYS A 126 13.14 -0.32 -26.88
CA LYS A 126 14.48 0.21 -27.17
C LYS A 126 14.38 1.68 -27.54
N ALA A 127 15.28 2.52 -27.03
CA ALA A 127 15.32 3.94 -27.38
C ALA A 127 15.49 4.17 -28.91
N SER A 128 16.23 3.30 -29.59
CA SER A 128 16.38 3.29 -31.06
C SER A 128 15.07 3.12 -31.83
N ASP A 129 14.09 2.44 -31.23
CA ASP A 129 12.80 2.18 -31.86
C ASP A 129 11.82 3.35 -31.62
N TYR A 130 12.29 4.46 -31.02
CA TYR A 130 11.51 5.66 -30.70
C TYR A 130 12.34 6.94 -30.94
N GLY A 131 13.10 6.99 -32.03
CA GLY A 131 13.74 8.22 -32.50
C GLY A 131 15.12 8.54 -31.94
N LEU A 132 15.62 7.82 -30.93
CA LEU A 132 16.85 8.16 -30.23
C LEU A 132 18.03 7.25 -30.61
N PRO A 133 19.23 7.79 -30.89
CA PRO A 133 20.37 6.99 -31.34
C PRO A 133 21.10 6.29 -30.19
N GLN A 134 20.36 5.49 -29.41
CA GLN A 134 20.89 4.77 -28.26
C GLN A 134 20.37 3.33 -28.17
N LEU A 135 21.31 2.38 -28.06
CA LEU A 135 21.02 0.98 -27.78
C LEU A 135 20.69 0.80 -26.29
N ARG A 136 19.50 1.22 -25.86
CA ARG A 136 19.00 1.15 -24.47
C ARG A 136 17.67 0.39 -24.38
N PRO A 137 17.69 -0.95 -24.32
CA PRO A 137 16.48 -1.74 -24.07
C PRO A 137 16.07 -1.69 -22.59
N ARG A 138 14.79 -1.40 -22.34
CA ARG A 138 14.16 -1.36 -21.00
C ARG A 138 12.82 -2.06 -21.01
N THR A 139 12.46 -2.69 -19.90
CA THR A 139 11.14 -3.27 -19.72
C THR A 139 10.22 -2.20 -19.16
N PHE A 140 9.22 -1.84 -19.93
CA PHE A 140 8.12 -0.99 -19.47
C PHE A 140 6.97 -1.88 -19.04
N MET A 141 6.38 -1.57 -17.88
CA MET A 141 5.23 -2.27 -17.30
C MET A 141 4.16 -1.22 -17.04
N ILE A 142 3.02 -1.36 -17.70
CA ILE A 142 1.89 -0.44 -17.64
C ILE A 142 0.67 -1.22 -17.18
N GLY A 143 -0.12 -0.63 -16.30
CA GLY A 143 -1.35 -1.26 -15.82
C GLY A 143 -2.38 -0.23 -15.39
N PHE A 144 -3.63 -0.61 -15.50
CA PHE A 144 -4.78 0.27 -15.30
C PHE A 144 -5.71 -0.35 -14.26
N ARG A 145 -6.33 0.50 -13.45
CA ARG A 145 -7.36 0.08 -12.50
C ARG A 145 -8.68 -0.08 -13.23
N ASN A 146 -9.43 -1.14 -12.93
CA ASN A 146 -10.74 -1.44 -13.53
C ASN A 146 -10.68 -1.51 -15.06
N ASP A 147 -9.68 -2.22 -15.57
CA ASP A 147 -9.47 -2.43 -17.00
C ASP A 147 -10.09 -3.77 -17.40
N ASP A 148 -11.40 -3.72 -17.66
CA ASP A 148 -12.23 -4.87 -18.03
C ASP A 148 -12.57 -4.85 -19.55
N LYS A 149 -11.83 -4.07 -20.35
CA LYS A 149 -12.08 -3.95 -21.79
C LYS A 149 -11.77 -5.27 -22.51
N SER A 150 -12.53 -5.52 -23.58
CA SER A 150 -12.24 -6.61 -24.53
C SER A 150 -11.01 -6.33 -25.39
N GLU A 151 -10.73 -5.05 -25.64
CA GLU A 151 -9.53 -4.60 -26.36
C GLU A 151 -8.41 -4.29 -25.35
N ASN A 152 -7.25 -4.90 -25.57
CA ASN A 152 -6.09 -4.76 -24.71
C ASN A 152 -5.32 -3.48 -25.01
N PHE A 153 -4.62 -2.95 -24.00
CA PHE A 153 -3.62 -1.90 -24.22
C PHE A 153 -2.47 -2.40 -25.10
N ASP A 154 -2.21 -1.67 -26.19
CA ASP A 154 -1.06 -1.87 -27.05
C ASP A 154 -0.01 -0.77 -26.86
N PHE A 155 1.26 -1.16 -26.83
CA PHE A 155 2.36 -0.20 -26.82
C PHE A 155 2.47 0.51 -28.18
N PRO A 156 2.97 1.77 -28.21
CA PRO A 156 3.09 2.53 -29.45
C PRO A 156 3.94 1.80 -30.48
N LYS A 157 3.61 2.02 -31.76
CA LYS A 157 4.39 1.53 -32.90
C LYS A 157 5.79 2.13 -32.86
N GLU A 158 6.74 1.36 -33.40
CA GLU A 158 8.14 1.76 -33.49
C GLU A 158 8.27 2.92 -34.49
N LEU A 159 9.13 3.88 -34.15
CA LEU A 159 9.45 5.05 -34.97
C LEU A 159 10.90 4.96 -35.44
N PRO A 160 11.20 5.40 -36.68
CA PRO A 160 12.59 5.50 -37.15
C PRO A 160 13.39 6.50 -36.31
N LEU A 161 14.71 6.47 -36.44
CA LEU A 161 15.60 7.44 -35.79
C LEU A 161 15.28 8.87 -36.25
N ASN A 162 15.14 9.80 -35.30
CA ASN A 162 15.00 11.23 -35.58
C ASN A 162 16.35 11.84 -35.98
N PHE A 163 17.42 11.31 -35.39
CA PHE A 163 18.80 11.70 -35.60
C PHE A 163 19.71 10.54 -35.19
N ASN A 164 20.95 10.54 -35.68
CA ASN A 164 21.96 9.52 -35.42
C ASN A 164 23.09 10.06 -34.52
N MET A 165 24.09 9.24 -34.21
CA MET A 165 25.23 9.69 -33.41
C MET A 165 26.11 10.73 -34.12
N SER A 166 26.18 10.76 -35.45
CA SER A 166 26.88 11.83 -36.17
C SER A 166 26.22 13.18 -35.90
N ASP A 167 24.89 13.24 -35.88
CA ASP A 167 24.14 14.43 -35.47
C ASP A 167 24.40 14.80 -34.00
N VAL A 168 24.55 13.80 -33.11
CA VAL A 168 24.90 14.02 -31.70
C VAL A 168 26.28 14.67 -31.56
N TRP A 169 27.25 14.22 -32.36
CA TRP A 169 28.63 14.69 -32.31
C TRP A 169 28.90 15.95 -33.13
N GLY A 170 28.06 16.26 -34.12
CA GLY A 170 28.31 17.31 -35.10
C GLY A 170 29.43 16.97 -36.11
N GLY A 171 29.66 15.68 -36.37
CA GLY A 171 30.74 15.17 -37.22
C GLY A 171 30.53 13.68 -37.55
N GLU A 172 31.33 13.12 -38.47
CA GLU A 172 31.17 11.74 -38.93
C GLU A 172 31.52 10.75 -37.81
N CYS A 173 30.51 10.07 -37.26
CA CYS A 173 30.68 9.10 -36.20
C CYS A 173 30.72 7.66 -36.75
N SER A 174 31.67 6.87 -36.27
CA SER A 174 31.83 5.43 -36.56
C SER A 174 30.62 4.52 -36.27
N ARG A 175 29.60 5.03 -35.58
CA ARG A 175 28.38 4.29 -35.26
C ARG A 175 27.18 5.16 -35.55
N GLU A 176 26.16 4.57 -36.14
CA GLU A 176 24.86 5.23 -36.29
C GLU A 176 24.10 5.30 -34.94
N VAL A 177 24.12 4.19 -34.17
CA VAL A 177 23.47 4.06 -32.87
C VAL A 177 24.50 3.84 -31.76
N GLY A 178 24.46 4.72 -30.76
CA GLY A 178 25.35 4.71 -29.61
C GLY A 178 25.04 3.61 -28.59
N PHE A 179 25.98 3.35 -27.70
CA PHE A 179 25.82 2.39 -26.61
C PHE A 179 24.92 2.89 -25.47
N THR A 180 24.41 1.97 -24.63
CA THR A 180 23.78 2.35 -23.36
C THR A 180 24.77 3.12 -22.50
N ILE A 181 24.38 4.30 -22.00
CA ILE A 181 25.13 5.04 -20.97
C ILE A 181 25.09 4.23 -19.67
N ARG A 182 26.26 3.83 -19.16
CA ARG A 182 26.41 3.04 -17.92
C ARG A 182 26.98 3.87 -16.78
N VAL A 183 26.60 3.51 -15.56
CA VAL A 183 27.24 3.99 -14.33
C VAL A 183 28.47 3.11 -14.06
N GLY A 184 29.67 3.64 -14.31
CA GLY A 184 30.95 2.91 -14.20
C GLY A 184 31.46 2.37 -15.55
N GLY A 185 32.75 1.99 -15.60
CA GLY A 185 33.42 1.54 -16.83
C GLY A 185 34.07 2.65 -17.68
N ARG A 186 33.97 3.90 -17.23
CA ARG A 186 34.68 5.07 -17.78
C ARG A 186 36.19 4.80 -17.70
N GLY A 187 36.85 4.61 -18.84
CA GLY A 187 38.28 4.29 -18.89
C GLY A 187 38.67 3.12 -19.80
N SER A 188 37.68 2.41 -20.35
CA SER A 188 37.95 1.40 -21.38
C SER A 188 38.38 2.08 -22.69
N ASN A 189 39.39 1.53 -23.37
CA ASN A 189 39.82 2.02 -24.68
C ASN A 189 38.77 1.69 -25.75
N ILE A 190 38.78 2.39 -26.89
CA ILE A 190 37.79 2.19 -27.96
C ILE A 190 37.76 0.74 -28.50
N SER A 191 38.91 0.05 -28.44
CA SER A 191 39.07 -1.36 -28.83
C SER A 191 38.71 -2.38 -27.74
N ASP A 192 38.42 -1.93 -26.50
CA ASP A 192 38.01 -2.82 -25.43
C ASP A 192 36.56 -3.27 -25.65
N ARG A 193 36.29 -4.57 -25.51
CA ARG A 193 34.93 -5.13 -25.54
C ARG A 193 33.97 -4.51 -24.50
N ARG A 194 34.52 -3.83 -23.49
CA ARG A 194 33.81 -3.11 -22.43
C ARG A 194 33.73 -1.61 -22.71
N ASN A 195 34.03 -1.14 -23.92
CA ASN A 195 33.78 0.24 -24.32
C ASN A 195 32.28 0.53 -24.39
N TRP A 196 31.84 1.60 -23.73
CA TRP A 196 30.45 2.08 -23.77
C TRP A 196 30.36 3.60 -24.00
N ASP A 197 31.48 4.31 -24.03
CA ASP A 197 31.53 5.77 -23.97
C ASP A 197 32.57 6.41 -24.90
N ALA A 198 33.43 5.64 -25.59
CA ALA A 198 34.35 6.16 -26.60
C ALA A 198 33.88 5.86 -28.04
N TYR A 199 34.00 6.84 -28.92
CA TYR A 199 33.58 6.80 -30.32
C TYR A 199 34.67 7.40 -31.21
N LEU A 200 34.82 6.89 -32.43
CA LEU A 200 35.62 7.54 -33.47
C LEU A 200 34.73 8.57 -34.17
N VAL A 201 35.14 9.84 -34.16
CA VAL A 201 34.42 10.99 -34.72
C VAL A 201 35.41 11.81 -35.55
N ASP A 202 35.17 11.93 -36.85
CA ASP A 202 36.08 12.59 -37.81
C ASP A 202 37.52 12.04 -37.74
N GLY A 203 37.67 10.74 -37.51
CA GLY A 203 38.97 10.07 -37.37
C GLY A 203 39.63 10.20 -35.98
N GLU A 204 39.02 10.92 -35.03
CA GLU A 204 39.54 11.08 -33.67
C GLU A 204 38.71 10.33 -32.61
N VAL A 205 39.39 9.76 -31.61
CA VAL A 205 38.70 9.07 -30.50
C VAL A 205 38.18 10.11 -29.49
N LYS A 206 36.86 10.31 -29.47
CA LYS A 206 36.16 11.19 -28.53
C LYS A 206 35.41 10.37 -27.47
N LYS A 207 35.31 10.92 -26.25
CA LYS A 207 34.58 10.29 -25.13
C LYS A 207 33.31 11.07 -24.82
N LEU A 208 32.24 10.34 -24.53
CA LEU A 208 30.92 10.89 -24.26
C LEU A 208 30.93 11.80 -23.01
N MET A 209 30.43 13.02 -23.19
CA MET A 209 30.25 14.01 -22.14
C MET A 209 28.75 14.27 -21.90
N PRO A 210 28.38 14.94 -20.79
CA PRO A 210 26.97 15.16 -20.44
C PRO A 210 26.13 15.78 -21.56
N GLU A 211 26.70 16.68 -22.36
CA GLU A 211 26.02 17.31 -23.49
C GLU A 211 25.56 16.29 -24.54
N GLN A 212 26.47 15.46 -25.06
CA GLN A 212 26.12 14.41 -26.03
C GLN A 212 25.21 13.37 -25.38
N ALA A 213 25.46 12.99 -24.13
CA ALA A 213 24.65 12.02 -23.40
C ALA A 213 23.19 12.49 -23.19
N LYS A 214 22.98 13.79 -22.90
CA LYS A 214 21.65 14.43 -22.85
C LYS A 214 20.94 14.30 -24.19
N LYS A 215 21.62 14.71 -25.27
CA LYS A 215 21.07 14.68 -26.63
C LYS A 215 20.70 13.25 -27.04
N MET A 216 21.57 12.26 -26.78
CA MET A 216 21.31 10.84 -27.03
C MET A 216 20.07 10.29 -26.30
N GLN A 217 19.72 10.85 -25.13
CA GLN A 217 18.56 10.42 -24.34
C GLN A 217 17.28 11.22 -24.60
N GLY A 218 17.34 12.25 -25.46
CA GLY A 218 16.19 13.10 -25.79
C GLY A 218 15.89 14.17 -24.74
N PHE A 219 16.88 14.53 -23.91
CA PHE A 219 16.73 15.67 -23.00
C PHE A 219 16.71 16.99 -23.78
N PRO A 220 15.85 17.95 -23.41
CA PRO A 220 15.89 19.29 -23.97
C PRO A 220 17.26 19.96 -23.75
N SER A 221 17.66 20.82 -24.68
CA SER A 221 18.94 21.55 -24.63
C SER A 221 19.11 22.32 -23.32
N GLU A 222 18.04 22.97 -22.88
CA GLU A 222 17.92 23.82 -21.71
C GLU A 222 17.86 23.06 -20.38
N PHE A 223 17.72 21.72 -20.41
CA PHE A 223 17.65 20.93 -19.17
C PHE A 223 19.03 20.83 -18.51
N ASP A 224 19.26 21.51 -17.39
CA ASP A 224 20.57 21.53 -16.76
C ASP A 224 20.80 20.40 -15.75
N PHE A 225 22.05 19.95 -15.65
CA PHE A 225 22.52 19.06 -14.58
C PHE A 225 23.52 19.84 -13.72
N PRO A 226 23.07 20.54 -12.66
CA PRO A 226 23.84 21.50 -11.85
C PRO A 226 24.79 20.79 -10.87
N VAL A 227 25.53 19.82 -11.38
CA VAL A 227 26.41 18.92 -10.63
C VAL A 227 27.68 18.68 -11.45
N SER A 228 28.70 18.06 -10.85
CA SER A 228 29.92 17.72 -11.60
C SER A 228 29.61 16.83 -12.82
N ASN A 229 30.41 16.94 -13.89
CA ASN A 229 30.27 16.08 -15.08
C ASN A 229 30.19 14.59 -14.75
N THR A 230 30.93 14.13 -13.73
CA THR A 230 30.89 12.75 -13.25
C THR A 230 29.53 12.39 -12.65
N GLN A 231 28.94 13.27 -11.83
CA GLN A 231 27.60 13.07 -11.25
C GLN A 231 26.51 13.18 -12.32
N ALA A 232 26.62 14.13 -13.25
CA ALA A 232 25.69 14.26 -14.37
C ALA A 232 25.65 12.99 -15.22
N MET A 233 26.81 12.42 -15.58
CA MET A 233 26.88 11.13 -16.29
C MET A 233 26.25 9.98 -15.49
N LYS A 234 26.41 9.97 -14.16
CA LYS A 234 25.76 8.98 -13.28
C LYS A 234 24.23 9.14 -13.29
N GLN A 235 23.72 10.36 -13.23
CA GLN A 235 22.29 10.66 -13.29
C GLN A 235 21.71 10.27 -14.66
N LEU A 236 22.34 10.65 -15.77
CA LEU A 236 21.97 10.26 -17.14
C LEU A 236 21.99 8.73 -17.33
N GLY A 237 23.02 8.04 -16.83
CA GLY A 237 23.10 6.58 -16.88
C GLY A 237 21.92 5.87 -16.21
N ASN A 238 21.42 6.44 -15.11
CA ASN A 238 20.26 5.95 -14.36
C ASN A 238 18.91 6.52 -14.86
N SER A 239 18.93 7.47 -15.79
CA SER A 239 17.73 8.10 -16.34
C SER A 239 17.02 7.20 -17.36
N VAL A 240 15.94 7.70 -17.95
CA VAL A 240 15.14 7.04 -18.99
C VAL A 240 15.35 7.69 -20.35
N ALA A 241 14.98 6.98 -21.41
CA ALA A 241 14.97 7.53 -22.77
C ALA A 241 13.68 8.36 -22.94
N ILE A 242 13.81 9.68 -23.06
CA ILE A 242 12.69 10.62 -22.94
C ILE A 242 11.64 10.39 -24.03
N ASP A 243 12.06 10.21 -25.28
CA ASP A 243 11.12 10.03 -26.40
C ASP A 243 10.34 8.73 -26.28
N ALA A 244 10.98 7.64 -25.87
CA ALA A 244 10.30 6.36 -25.62
C ALA A 244 9.27 6.48 -24.47
N ILE A 245 9.61 7.21 -23.39
CA ILE A 245 8.67 7.48 -22.30
C ILE A 245 7.52 8.37 -22.78
N ARG A 246 7.80 9.39 -23.60
CA ARG A 246 6.80 10.31 -24.13
C ARG A 246 5.76 9.57 -24.99
N GLU A 247 6.20 8.72 -25.92
CA GLU A 247 5.29 7.97 -26.80
C GLU A 247 4.47 6.92 -26.03
N CYS A 248 5.11 6.19 -25.10
CA CYS A 248 4.38 5.25 -24.25
C CYS A 248 3.42 5.97 -23.30
N GLY A 249 3.80 7.13 -22.78
CA GLY A 249 2.99 7.98 -21.92
C GLY A 249 1.76 8.55 -22.63
N LYS A 250 1.91 9.02 -23.88
CA LYS A 250 0.76 9.43 -24.72
C LYS A 250 -0.22 8.27 -24.91
N THR A 251 0.28 7.11 -25.33
CA THR A 251 -0.55 5.91 -25.54
C THR A 251 -1.27 5.48 -24.26
N LEU A 252 -0.59 5.56 -23.11
CA LEU A 252 -1.18 5.31 -21.79
C LEU A 252 -2.31 6.30 -21.50
N LEU A 253 -2.11 7.60 -21.74
CA LEU A 253 -3.13 8.62 -21.52
C LEU A 253 -4.32 8.48 -22.47
N ASP A 254 -4.07 8.14 -23.73
CA ASP A 254 -5.11 7.89 -24.73
C ASP A 254 -5.96 6.68 -24.31
N TYR A 255 -5.32 5.58 -23.91
CA TYR A 255 -6.03 4.40 -23.40
C TYR A 255 -6.83 4.72 -22.13
N MET A 256 -6.25 5.48 -21.19
CA MET A 256 -6.97 5.96 -20.01
C MET A 256 -8.20 6.81 -20.36
N ALA A 257 -8.12 7.61 -21.42
CA ALA A 257 -9.28 8.37 -21.89
C ALA A 257 -10.38 7.44 -22.41
N THR A 258 -10.03 6.37 -23.13
CA THR A 258 -11.01 5.36 -23.58
C THR A 258 -11.65 4.59 -22.42
N LEU A 259 -10.91 4.39 -21.31
CA LEU A 259 -11.45 3.78 -20.10
C LEU A 259 -12.45 4.74 -19.42
N LYS A 260 -12.28 6.06 -19.52
CA LYS A 260 -13.23 7.02 -18.96
C LYS A 260 -14.56 7.06 -19.73
N THR A 261 -14.53 6.87 -21.05
CA THR A 261 -15.74 6.90 -21.89
C THR A 261 -16.61 5.64 -21.77
N GLU A 262 -16.05 4.51 -21.36
CA GLU A 262 -16.80 3.26 -21.12
C GLU A 262 -17.03 2.92 -19.64
N ASN A 263 -16.29 3.53 -18.70
CA ASN A 263 -16.46 3.32 -17.26
C ASN A 263 -17.66 4.07 -16.65
N ASN A 264 -18.84 3.88 -17.25
CA ASN A 264 -20.08 3.76 -16.46
C ASN A 264 -20.19 2.39 -15.77
N ASN A 265 -19.22 1.48 -15.95
CA ASN A 265 -19.15 0.26 -15.13
C ASN A 265 -18.65 0.57 -13.71
N ASN A 266 -19.63 0.68 -12.81
CA ASN A 266 -19.53 0.98 -11.38
C ASN A 266 -18.97 -0.20 -10.54
N THR A 267 -17.97 -0.93 -11.04
CA THR A 267 -17.42 -2.11 -10.34
C THR A 267 -16.80 -1.71 -8.99
N LYS A 268 -17.17 -2.43 -7.92
CA LYS A 268 -16.66 -2.21 -6.56
C LYS A 268 -16.21 -3.54 -5.95
N ASN A 269 -15.32 -3.46 -4.97
CA ASN A 269 -14.96 -4.64 -4.17
C ASN A 269 -16.06 -4.94 -3.13
N LYS A 270 -16.00 -6.10 -2.46
CA LYS A 270 -17.01 -6.50 -1.46
C LYS A 270 -17.16 -5.53 -0.29
N GLY A 271 -16.08 -4.90 0.16
CA GLY A 271 -16.11 -3.91 1.25
C GLY A 271 -16.91 -2.69 0.83
N GLU A 272 -16.55 -2.10 -0.30
CA GLU A 272 -17.25 -0.96 -0.91
C GLU A 272 -18.74 -1.27 -1.17
N TRP A 273 -19.07 -2.48 -1.64
CA TRP A 273 -20.46 -2.90 -1.76
C TRP A 273 -21.17 -3.07 -0.42
N THR A 274 -20.46 -3.52 0.62
CA THR A 274 -21.06 -3.68 1.95
C THR A 274 -21.34 -2.32 2.59
N GLU A 275 -20.51 -1.31 2.36
CA GLU A 275 -20.76 0.05 2.82
C GLU A 275 -22.06 0.61 2.22
N LEU A 276 -22.23 0.47 0.91
CA LEU A 276 -23.46 0.88 0.21
C LEU A 276 -24.67 0.07 0.66
N TYR A 277 -24.51 -1.24 0.85
CA TYR A 277 -25.56 -2.09 1.40
C TYR A 277 -26.00 -1.62 2.79
N SER A 278 -25.05 -1.32 3.68
CA SER A 278 -25.35 -0.85 5.04
C SER A 278 -26.06 0.49 5.02
N PHE A 279 -25.64 1.42 4.14
CA PHE A 279 -26.30 2.70 3.93
C PHE A 279 -27.79 2.51 3.58
N LEU A 280 -28.09 1.68 2.58
CA LEU A 280 -29.47 1.40 2.17
C LEU A 280 -30.26 0.65 3.25
N LYS A 281 -29.65 -0.32 3.93
CA LYS A 281 -30.32 -1.06 5.01
C LYS A 281 -30.70 -0.13 6.16
N ILE A 282 -29.89 0.87 6.50
CA ILE A 282 -30.21 1.89 7.50
C ILE A 282 -31.40 2.75 7.06
N ILE A 283 -31.44 3.18 5.79
CA ILE A 283 -32.59 3.93 5.24
C ILE A 283 -33.87 3.10 5.37
N ASN A 284 -33.82 1.81 5.03
CA ASN A 284 -34.96 0.90 5.11
C ASN A 284 -35.40 0.60 6.55
N ASP A 285 -34.45 0.29 7.43
CA ASP A 285 -34.75 -0.20 8.79
C ASP A 285 -35.00 0.94 9.78
N LYS A 286 -34.39 2.12 9.57
CA LYS A 286 -34.40 3.32 10.45
C LYS A 286 -33.98 3.06 11.90
N LYS A 287 -33.55 1.84 12.20
CA LYS A 287 -33.13 1.35 13.51
C LYS A 287 -31.87 0.53 13.36
N LEU A 288 -30.99 0.67 14.35
CA LEU A 288 -29.74 -0.05 14.44
C LEU A 288 -29.65 -0.69 15.82
N PHE A 289 -29.83 -2.01 15.89
CA PHE A 289 -29.83 -2.73 17.15
C PHE A 289 -28.43 -2.83 17.73
N MET A 290 -28.31 -2.57 19.03
CA MET A 290 -27.07 -2.75 19.76
C MET A 290 -26.74 -4.24 19.87
N SER A 291 -25.46 -4.56 19.73
CA SER A 291 -24.96 -5.93 19.77
C SER A 291 -24.51 -6.32 21.18
N ASP A 292 -24.70 -7.58 21.55
CA ASP A 292 -23.85 -8.19 22.59
C ASP A 292 -22.48 -8.61 22.00
N LYS A 293 -21.64 -9.22 22.85
CA LYS A 293 -20.31 -9.71 22.45
C LYS A 293 -20.32 -10.89 21.46
N ASP A 294 -21.47 -11.53 21.25
CA ASP A 294 -21.64 -12.70 20.39
C ASP A 294 -22.34 -12.35 19.07
N LEU A 295 -22.45 -11.04 18.76
CA LEU A 295 -23.14 -10.50 17.58
C LEU A 295 -24.65 -10.77 17.55
N ILE A 296 -25.26 -10.94 18.73
CA ILE A 296 -26.70 -11.09 18.88
C ILE A 296 -27.30 -9.70 19.13
N ALA A 297 -28.32 -9.37 18.33
CA ALA A 297 -29.03 -8.11 18.45
C ALA A 297 -29.86 -8.06 19.74
N ASN A 298 -29.66 -7.04 20.56
CA ASN A 298 -30.54 -6.75 21.68
C ASN A 298 -31.82 -6.06 21.16
N LYS A 299 -32.95 -6.76 21.22
CA LYS A 299 -34.23 -6.26 20.67
C LYS A 299 -34.79 -5.05 21.42
N GLU A 300 -34.40 -4.87 22.69
CA GLU A 300 -34.88 -3.79 23.54
C GLU A 300 -33.94 -2.57 23.50
N ASN A 301 -32.72 -2.73 22.97
CA ASN A 301 -31.73 -1.68 22.89
C ASN A 301 -31.31 -1.40 21.43
N TYR A 302 -31.76 -0.27 20.90
CA TYR A 302 -31.45 0.15 19.54
C TYR A 302 -31.29 1.66 19.46
N LEU A 303 -30.55 2.10 18.44
CA LEU A 303 -30.45 3.48 18.01
C LEU A 303 -31.49 3.72 16.90
N THR A 304 -32.39 4.67 17.10
CA THR A 304 -33.20 5.22 16.02
C THR A 304 -32.30 6.13 15.19
N VAL A 305 -32.33 5.97 13.87
CA VAL A 305 -31.55 6.79 12.94
C VAL A 305 -32.47 7.82 12.31
N THR A 306 -32.14 9.10 12.46
CA THR A 306 -32.91 10.23 11.90
C THR A 306 -32.23 10.86 10.70
N LYS A 307 -30.93 10.65 10.54
CA LYS A 307 -30.16 11.06 9.35
C LYS A 307 -29.08 10.04 9.05
N VAL A 308 -28.84 9.78 7.77
CA VAL A 308 -27.71 8.97 7.31
C VAL A 308 -27.00 9.66 6.16
N SER A 309 -25.68 9.73 6.24
CA SER A 309 -24.80 10.21 5.16
C SER A 309 -23.51 9.38 5.14
N THR A 310 -22.74 9.52 4.07
CA THR A 310 -21.40 8.91 3.99
C THR A 310 -20.45 9.93 3.38
N LEU A 311 -19.15 9.78 3.60
CA LEU A 311 -18.15 10.64 2.95
C LEU A 311 -17.99 10.35 1.46
N ASN A 312 -18.53 9.22 1.01
CA ASN A 312 -18.52 8.79 -0.38
C ASN A 312 -19.81 9.16 -1.12
N ILE A 313 -20.74 9.89 -0.50
CA ILE A 313 -22.01 10.33 -1.11
C ILE A 313 -22.17 11.84 -0.87
N GLU A 314 -22.54 12.59 -1.90
CA GLU A 314 -22.69 14.06 -1.80
C GLU A 314 -23.93 14.50 -1.00
N GLN A 315 -24.88 13.58 -0.82
CA GLN A 315 -26.16 13.81 -0.20
C GLN A 315 -26.23 13.23 1.22
N SER A 316 -27.03 13.87 2.06
CA SER A 316 -27.55 13.28 3.30
C SER A 316 -29.01 12.86 3.12
N CYS A 317 -29.43 11.83 3.85
CA CYS A 317 -30.80 11.33 3.84
C CYS A 317 -31.40 11.49 5.24
N CYS A 318 -32.34 12.43 5.39
CA CYS A 318 -33.13 12.62 6.60
C CYS A 318 -34.31 11.62 6.57
N LEU A 319 -34.42 10.80 7.61
CA LEU A 319 -35.36 9.69 7.72
C LEU A 319 -36.58 10.14 8.53
N GLU A 320 -37.70 10.41 7.85
CA GLU A 320 -38.95 10.81 8.52
C GLU A 320 -39.78 9.61 8.96
N SER A 321 -40.90 9.86 9.67
CA SER A 321 -41.87 8.81 10.02
C SER A 321 -42.47 8.15 8.78
N GLY A 322 -42.67 6.83 8.82
CA GLY A 322 -43.24 6.07 7.70
C GLY A 322 -42.19 5.76 6.64
N ASP A 323 -42.48 6.04 5.38
CA ASP A 323 -41.61 5.70 4.22
C ASP A 323 -40.88 6.90 3.62
N LYS A 324 -41.21 8.10 4.07
CA LYS A 324 -40.65 9.32 3.52
C LYS A 324 -39.18 9.50 3.92
N VAL A 325 -38.37 9.89 2.94
CA VAL A 325 -36.97 10.29 3.11
C VAL A 325 -36.73 11.59 2.36
N ILE A 326 -36.10 12.56 3.03
CA ILE A 326 -35.66 13.81 2.41
C ILE A 326 -34.17 13.67 2.09
N VAL A 327 -33.86 13.70 0.80
CA VAL A 327 -32.49 13.62 0.29
C VAL A 327 -32.00 15.02 0.00
N LYS A 328 -30.98 15.46 0.72
CA LYS A 328 -30.43 16.81 0.63
C LYS A 328 -29.03 16.77 0.02
N ASN A 329 -28.80 17.56 -1.01
CA ASN A 329 -27.46 17.79 -1.55
C ASN A 329 -26.72 18.80 -0.65
N GLU A 330 -25.64 18.37 0.01
CA GLU A 330 -24.91 19.21 0.96
C GLU A 330 -24.14 20.36 0.28
N LYS A 331 -23.91 20.29 -1.04
CA LYS A 331 -23.23 21.35 -1.81
C LYS A 331 -24.19 22.40 -2.34
N THR A 332 -25.32 21.99 -2.91
CA THR A 332 -26.28 22.91 -3.54
C THR A 332 -27.38 23.36 -2.57
N GLY A 333 -27.62 22.59 -1.51
CA GLY A 333 -28.74 22.79 -0.58
C GLY A 333 -30.09 22.31 -1.13
N GLU A 334 -30.11 21.74 -2.35
CA GLU A 334 -31.34 21.20 -2.95
C GLU A 334 -31.85 19.98 -2.18
N GLU A 335 -33.17 19.93 -1.97
CA GLU A 335 -33.85 18.84 -1.27
C GLU A 335 -34.84 18.14 -2.21
N LYS A 336 -34.88 16.81 -2.12
CA LYS A 336 -35.82 15.95 -2.84
C LYS A 336 -36.50 15.01 -1.88
N GLU A 337 -37.82 14.94 -1.96
CA GLU A 337 -38.60 13.94 -1.24
C GLU A 337 -38.66 12.62 -2.02
N VAL A 338 -38.45 11.50 -1.34
CA VAL A 338 -38.48 10.15 -1.91
C VAL A 338 -39.27 9.20 -1.01
N LEU A 339 -40.10 8.36 -1.63
CA LEU A 339 -40.82 7.25 -0.98
C LEU A 339 -40.03 5.96 -1.22
N VAL A 340 -39.39 5.43 -0.17
CA VAL A 340 -38.34 4.40 -0.32
C VAL A 340 -38.90 2.99 -0.53
N LEU A 341 -40.05 2.64 0.06
CA LEU A 341 -40.67 1.32 -0.06
C LEU A 341 -41.13 1.00 -1.48
N GLU A 342 -41.27 2.00 -2.35
CA GLU A 342 -41.59 1.81 -3.76
C GLU A 342 -40.50 1.01 -4.51
N PHE A 343 -39.24 1.08 -4.06
CA PHE A 343 -38.11 0.46 -4.75
C PHE A 343 -37.11 -0.25 -3.84
N LEU A 344 -37.13 -0.02 -2.53
CA LEU A 344 -36.26 -0.68 -1.55
C LEU A 344 -37.09 -1.46 -0.54
N ASN A 345 -36.77 -2.74 -0.37
CA ASN A 345 -37.43 -3.60 0.62
C ASN A 345 -36.49 -4.70 1.12
N LYS A 346 -36.91 -5.40 2.18
CA LYS A 346 -36.13 -6.47 2.82
C LYS A 346 -35.76 -7.62 1.86
N LYS A 347 -36.62 -7.94 0.89
CA LYS A 347 -36.34 -9.01 -0.09
C LYS A 347 -35.20 -8.61 -1.03
N LEU A 348 -35.20 -7.35 -1.50
CA LEU A 348 -34.13 -6.81 -2.34
C LEU A 348 -32.80 -6.77 -1.58
N LEU A 349 -32.80 -6.25 -0.35
CA LEU A 349 -31.61 -6.21 0.52
C LEU A 349 -31.02 -7.61 0.74
N LYS A 350 -31.87 -8.61 1.06
CA LYS A 350 -31.41 -9.99 1.23
C LYS A 350 -30.79 -10.57 -0.04
N ASN A 351 -31.37 -10.27 -1.22
CA ASN A 351 -30.80 -10.69 -2.49
C ASN A 351 -29.42 -10.06 -2.71
N TRP A 352 -29.28 -8.78 -2.42
CA TRP A 352 -28.01 -8.06 -2.58
C TRP A 352 -26.92 -8.56 -1.64
N ALA A 353 -27.23 -8.81 -0.37
CA ALA A 353 -26.28 -9.45 0.54
C ALA A 353 -25.75 -10.78 -0.03
N SER A 354 -26.62 -11.58 -0.66
CA SER A 354 -26.23 -12.82 -1.36
C SER A 354 -25.36 -12.56 -2.59
N ILE A 355 -25.67 -11.55 -3.42
CA ILE A 355 -24.85 -11.17 -4.58
C ILE A 355 -23.45 -10.75 -4.12
N ILE A 356 -23.36 -9.87 -3.10
CA ILE A 356 -22.09 -9.41 -2.52
C ILE A 356 -21.28 -10.60 -1.99
N LYS A 357 -21.93 -11.52 -1.27
CA LYS A 357 -21.29 -12.73 -0.73
C LYS A 357 -20.71 -13.62 -1.83
N LYS A 358 -21.40 -13.77 -2.96
CA LYS A 358 -20.96 -14.59 -4.10
C LYS A 358 -19.92 -13.91 -5.00
N GLY A 359 -19.84 -12.58 -4.99
CA GLY A 359 -18.92 -11.82 -5.82
C GLY A 359 -17.45 -12.25 -5.67
N LYS A 360 -16.63 -12.04 -6.71
CA LYS A 360 -15.19 -12.27 -6.70
C LYS A 360 -14.50 -11.06 -7.33
N GLY A 361 -13.34 -10.67 -6.79
CA GLY A 361 -12.65 -9.47 -7.24
C GLY A 361 -13.51 -8.21 -7.10
N ALA A 362 -13.30 -7.24 -8.00
CA ALA A 362 -14.24 -6.14 -8.22
C ALA A 362 -15.33 -6.60 -9.19
N PHE A 363 -16.59 -6.21 -8.94
CA PHE A 363 -17.73 -6.60 -9.76
C PHE A 363 -18.82 -5.53 -9.72
N ASN A 364 -19.76 -5.56 -10.68
CA ASN A 364 -20.88 -4.63 -10.75
C ASN A 364 -22.19 -5.26 -10.22
N ILE A 365 -23.11 -4.43 -9.69
CA ILE A 365 -24.50 -4.78 -9.36
C ILE A 365 -25.40 -3.78 -10.12
N PRO A 366 -25.85 -4.08 -11.34
CA PRO A 366 -26.59 -3.13 -12.19
C PRO A 366 -27.88 -2.58 -11.56
N GLU A 367 -28.53 -3.38 -10.71
CA GLU A 367 -29.73 -2.96 -9.97
C GLU A 367 -29.44 -1.80 -9.01
N PHE A 368 -28.18 -1.61 -8.61
CA PHE A 368 -27.77 -0.50 -7.77
C PHE A 368 -27.91 0.84 -8.49
N ASP A 369 -27.52 0.92 -9.77
CA ASP A 369 -27.52 2.19 -10.51
C ASP A 369 -28.96 2.73 -10.65
N ILE A 370 -29.94 1.83 -10.82
CA ILE A 370 -31.37 2.19 -10.84
C ILE A 370 -31.79 2.77 -9.49
N LEU A 371 -31.45 2.09 -8.40
CA LEU A 371 -31.81 2.50 -7.05
C LEU A 371 -31.15 3.83 -6.66
N GLN A 372 -29.88 3.99 -7.01
CA GLN A 372 -29.12 5.22 -6.81
C GLN A 372 -29.83 6.42 -7.45
N ASN A 373 -30.29 6.27 -8.70
CA ASN A 373 -31.02 7.31 -9.42
C ASN A 373 -32.39 7.61 -8.81
N GLN A 374 -33.12 6.58 -8.35
CA GLN A 374 -34.40 6.75 -7.68
C GLN A 374 -34.25 7.52 -6.37
N LEU A 375 -33.29 7.11 -5.54
CA LEU A 375 -32.94 7.79 -4.29
C LEU A 375 -32.39 9.19 -4.53
N GLY A 376 -31.72 9.43 -5.67
CA GLY A 376 -31.14 10.73 -6.01
C GLY A 376 -29.81 10.99 -5.32
N VAL A 377 -29.01 9.93 -5.09
CA VAL A 377 -27.69 10.04 -4.45
C VAL A 377 -26.56 9.90 -5.47
N THR A 378 -25.48 10.64 -5.29
CA THR A 378 -24.30 10.67 -6.16
C THR A 378 -23.11 10.14 -5.39
N ILE A 379 -22.51 9.05 -5.88
CA ILE A 379 -21.29 8.49 -5.29
C ILE A 379 -20.06 9.28 -5.73
N ILE A 380 -19.28 9.72 -4.75
CA ILE A 380 -17.97 10.35 -4.93
C ILE A 380 -16.90 9.26 -4.96
N LYS A 381 -15.98 9.32 -5.94
CA LYS A 381 -14.83 8.42 -6.01
C LYS A 381 -13.67 8.98 -5.19
N GLY A 382 -13.26 8.27 -4.14
CA GLY A 382 -12.07 8.59 -3.36
C GLY A 382 -12.28 8.47 -1.85
N GLY A 383 -12.35 7.23 -1.34
CA GLY A 383 -12.35 6.99 0.10
C GLY A 383 -10.99 7.38 0.69
N ASN A 384 -11.01 8.20 1.74
CA ASN A 384 -9.80 8.69 2.39
C ASN A 384 -9.27 7.62 3.37
N SER A 385 -8.04 7.15 3.20
CA SER A 385 -7.43 6.07 3.99
C SER A 385 -7.21 6.40 5.48
N ASN A 386 -7.38 7.68 5.86
CA ASN A 386 -7.17 8.21 7.21
C ASN A 386 -8.44 8.32 8.07
N GLN A 387 -9.54 7.66 7.66
CA GLN A 387 -10.82 7.71 8.38
C GLN A 387 -11.27 6.32 8.80
N LYS A 388 -11.88 6.22 9.99
CA LYS A 388 -12.44 4.99 10.55
C LYS A 388 -13.95 4.90 10.38
N ALA A 389 -14.59 6.05 10.13
CA ALA A 389 -16.02 6.15 9.91
C ALA A 389 -16.29 6.03 8.41
N ASP A 390 -17.05 4.99 8.05
CA ASP A 390 -17.52 4.74 6.67
C ASP A 390 -18.91 5.38 6.46
N ILE A 391 -19.68 5.51 7.54
CA ILE A 391 -21.02 6.10 7.57
C ILE A 391 -21.16 7.08 8.72
N ILE A 392 -21.98 8.13 8.54
CA ILE A 392 -22.25 9.18 9.51
C ILE A 392 -23.75 9.21 9.79
N LEU A 393 -24.12 9.19 11.06
CA LEU A 393 -25.50 9.03 11.51
C LEU A 393 -25.91 10.12 12.50
N ASP A 394 -27.13 10.64 12.35
CA ASP A 394 -27.84 11.27 13.48
C ASP A 394 -28.64 10.17 14.17
N ILE A 395 -28.38 9.98 15.46
CA ILE A 395 -28.88 8.85 16.24
C ILE A 395 -29.56 9.33 17.52
N GLU A 396 -30.61 8.63 17.91
CA GLU A 396 -31.28 8.84 19.19
C GLU A 396 -31.76 7.53 19.82
N ASN A 397 -31.73 7.47 21.14
CA ASN A 397 -32.40 6.46 21.94
C ASN A 397 -32.85 7.08 23.28
N SER A 398 -33.25 6.27 24.25
CA SER A 398 -33.67 6.75 25.58
C SER A 398 -32.57 7.49 26.36
N SER A 399 -31.30 7.34 25.98
CA SER A 399 -30.14 7.82 26.74
C SER A 399 -29.36 8.90 26.01
N ILE A 400 -29.36 8.92 24.67
CA ILE A 400 -28.58 9.86 23.87
C ILE A 400 -29.40 10.42 22.70
N ASN A 401 -29.06 11.66 22.33
CA ASN A 401 -29.41 12.27 21.06
C ASN A 401 -28.14 12.93 20.53
N LYS A 402 -27.62 12.40 19.42
CA LYS A 402 -26.33 12.77 18.86
C LYS A 402 -26.44 12.97 17.35
N LYS A 403 -25.66 13.90 16.84
CA LYS A 403 -25.60 14.25 15.43
C LYS A 403 -24.21 14.02 14.89
N ASP A 404 -24.15 13.68 13.61
CA ASP A 404 -22.92 13.48 12.84
C ASP A 404 -21.97 12.45 13.49
N GLU A 405 -22.54 11.38 14.04
CA GLU A 405 -21.80 10.30 14.68
C GLU A 405 -21.24 9.33 13.65
N GLY A 406 -19.91 9.17 13.63
CA GLY A 406 -19.23 8.30 12.68
C GLY A 406 -19.22 6.83 13.11
N PHE A 407 -19.54 5.92 12.19
CA PHE A 407 -19.47 4.48 12.38
C PHE A 407 -18.59 3.82 11.31
N GLY A 408 -17.67 2.95 11.74
CA GLY A 408 -16.98 2.05 10.81
C GLY A 408 -17.85 0.84 10.43
N ILE A 409 -17.56 0.18 9.33
CA ILE A 409 -18.28 -1.00 8.85
C ILE A 409 -17.35 -2.22 8.82
N LYS A 410 -17.76 -3.31 9.46
CA LYS A 410 -17.07 -4.60 9.45
C LYS A 410 -17.97 -5.66 8.82
N SER A 411 -17.56 -6.12 7.64
CA SER A 411 -18.35 -7.05 6.81
C SER A 411 -17.90 -8.50 6.98
N TYR A 412 -18.87 -9.38 7.22
CA TYR A 412 -18.75 -10.84 7.16
C TYR A 412 -19.36 -11.43 5.86
N LEU A 413 -19.77 -10.60 4.91
CA LEU A 413 -20.17 -11.07 3.57
C LEU A 413 -18.96 -11.52 2.73
N GLY A 414 -17.75 -11.12 3.11
CA GLY A 414 -16.50 -11.49 2.46
C GLY A 414 -15.62 -12.44 3.29
N SER A 415 -14.31 -12.35 3.07
CA SER A 415 -13.33 -12.85 4.05
C SER A 415 -13.48 -12.08 5.36
N LYS A 416 -13.13 -12.72 6.47
CA LYS A 416 -13.16 -12.07 7.78
C LYS A 416 -12.49 -10.68 7.76
N PRO A 417 -13.12 -9.67 8.38
CA PRO A 417 -12.61 -8.31 8.33
C PRO A 417 -11.26 -8.20 9.05
N THR A 418 -10.47 -7.21 8.64
CA THR A 418 -9.20 -6.90 9.28
C THR A 418 -9.38 -5.71 10.24
N LEU A 419 -8.80 -5.83 11.44
CA LEU A 419 -8.75 -4.74 12.42
C LEU A 419 -7.50 -3.88 12.20
N LEU A 420 -6.34 -4.53 12.03
CA LEU A 420 -5.07 -3.87 11.72
C LEU A 420 -4.39 -4.58 10.55
N ASN A 421 -4.23 -3.87 9.43
CA ASN A 421 -3.55 -4.38 8.24
C ASN A 421 -2.04 -4.48 8.46
N ALA A 422 -1.44 -5.51 7.88
CA ALA A 422 0.01 -5.65 7.82
C ALA A 422 0.62 -4.59 6.90
N SER A 423 1.73 -3.98 7.32
CA SER A 423 2.52 -3.08 6.50
C SER A 423 3.95 -3.02 7.04
N GLY A 424 4.84 -2.30 6.35
CA GLY A 424 6.12 -1.93 6.97
C GLY A 424 5.96 -1.14 8.28
N ASN A 425 4.79 -0.53 8.52
CA ASN A 425 4.52 0.24 9.73
C ASN A 425 4.20 -0.63 10.94
N THR A 426 3.87 -1.90 10.74
CA THR A 426 3.52 -2.84 11.82
C THR A 426 4.64 -3.85 12.11
N ASN A 427 5.88 -3.55 11.70
CA ASN A 427 7.05 -4.39 11.93
C ASN A 427 7.71 -4.12 13.29
N PHE A 428 8.04 -5.20 13.99
CA PHE A 428 8.79 -5.23 15.25
C PHE A 428 10.15 -5.86 15.00
N ILE A 429 11.21 -5.18 15.43
CA ILE A 429 12.60 -5.56 15.21
C ILE A 429 13.15 -6.16 16.50
N PHE A 430 13.72 -7.35 16.38
CA PHE A 430 14.39 -8.09 17.45
C PHE A 430 15.88 -8.19 17.13
N LYS A 431 16.74 -7.93 18.11
CA LYS A 431 18.15 -8.27 18.05
C LYS A 431 18.33 -9.77 18.26
N VAL A 432 19.23 -10.36 17.49
CA VAL A 432 19.60 -11.76 17.63
C VAL A 432 20.92 -11.85 18.39
N LYS A 433 20.85 -12.16 19.68
CA LYS A 433 22.01 -12.34 20.55
C LYS A 433 22.60 -13.74 20.37
N ASN A 434 23.86 -13.90 20.76
CA ASN A 434 24.55 -15.19 20.89
C ASN A 434 24.59 -16.07 19.62
N LEU A 435 24.30 -15.49 18.45
CA LEU A 435 24.32 -16.20 17.18
C LEU A 435 25.42 -15.62 16.27
N PRO A 436 26.38 -16.43 15.80
CA PRO A 436 27.35 -16.00 14.80
C PRO A 436 26.71 -15.77 13.41
N SER A 437 27.14 -14.73 12.69
CA SER A 437 26.59 -14.34 11.37
C SER A 437 26.76 -15.40 10.27
N LYS A 438 27.64 -16.40 10.46
CA LYS A 438 27.80 -17.53 9.53
C LYS A 438 26.52 -18.35 9.33
N TYR A 439 25.58 -18.31 10.28
CA TYR A 439 24.30 -19.04 10.20
C TYR A 439 23.19 -18.28 9.47
N LEU A 440 23.44 -17.03 9.05
CA LEU A 440 22.42 -16.18 8.41
C LEU A 440 21.81 -16.83 7.17
N ASP A 441 22.67 -17.29 6.24
CA ASP A 441 22.20 -17.90 4.99
C ASP A 441 21.53 -19.27 5.24
N GLU A 442 22.06 -20.07 6.18
CA GLU A 442 21.47 -21.37 6.55
C GLU A 442 20.04 -21.21 7.09
N ILE A 443 19.82 -20.28 8.02
CA ILE A 443 18.50 -20.04 8.62
C ILE A 443 17.55 -19.44 7.59
N ASN A 444 18.01 -18.46 6.80
CA ASN A 444 17.17 -17.84 5.78
C ASN A 444 16.77 -18.79 4.64
N ALA A 445 17.54 -19.87 4.41
CA ALA A 445 17.20 -20.91 3.44
C ALA A 445 15.98 -21.76 3.85
N ILE A 446 15.57 -21.75 5.13
CA ILE A 446 14.37 -22.46 5.59
C ILE A 446 13.12 -21.86 4.94
N ASN A 447 12.42 -22.65 4.13
CA ASN A 447 11.24 -22.22 3.38
C ASN A 447 10.09 -23.24 3.46
N THR A 448 9.73 -23.63 4.67
CA THR A 448 8.57 -24.49 4.96
C THR A 448 7.28 -23.66 5.06
N ARG A 449 6.13 -24.34 5.20
CA ARG A 449 4.84 -23.68 5.48
C ARG A 449 4.85 -22.89 6.80
N THR A 450 5.68 -23.29 7.75
CA THR A 450 5.86 -22.67 9.08
C THR A 450 7.19 -21.94 9.20
N LYS A 451 7.81 -21.54 8.08
CA LYS A 451 9.19 -21.01 8.03
C LYS A 451 9.56 -19.99 9.11
N LEU A 452 8.64 -19.14 9.55
CA LEU A 452 8.89 -18.18 10.62
C LEU A 452 9.20 -18.89 11.95
N LYS A 453 8.35 -19.83 12.33
CA LYS A 453 8.54 -20.69 13.51
C LYS A 453 9.87 -21.44 13.38
N ASP A 454 10.04 -22.16 12.28
CA ASP A 454 11.20 -23.03 12.05
C ASP A 454 12.53 -22.23 12.07
N ARG A 455 12.52 -20.99 11.56
CA ARG A 455 13.67 -20.07 11.63
C ARG A 455 13.97 -19.67 13.07
N ILE A 456 12.95 -19.30 13.85
CA ILE A 456 13.12 -18.90 15.25
C ILE A 456 13.59 -20.08 16.10
N GLU A 457 13.00 -21.27 15.92
CA GLU A 457 13.44 -22.49 16.60
C GLU A 457 14.89 -22.86 16.25
N LYS A 458 15.29 -22.67 14.97
CA LYS A 458 16.67 -22.89 14.55
C LYS A 458 17.62 -21.87 15.18
N ILE A 459 17.22 -20.61 15.33
CA ILE A 459 17.99 -19.59 16.07
C ILE A 459 18.23 -20.07 17.50
N TYR A 460 17.17 -20.48 18.22
CA TYR A 460 17.26 -20.96 19.60
C TYR A 460 18.12 -22.22 19.73
N LYS A 461 17.95 -23.19 18.81
CA LYS A 461 18.76 -24.43 18.79
C LYS A 461 20.26 -24.17 18.60
N LEU A 462 20.61 -23.09 17.89
CA LEU A 462 22.00 -22.67 17.69
C LEU A 462 22.53 -21.78 18.83
N GLY A 463 21.78 -21.64 19.93
CA GLY A 463 22.13 -20.83 21.08
C GLY A 463 21.85 -19.34 20.92
N GLY A 464 21.21 -18.94 19.82
CA GLY A 464 20.79 -17.55 19.61
C GLY A 464 19.53 -17.21 20.41
N GLU A 465 19.31 -15.93 20.67
CA GLU A 465 18.13 -15.45 21.39
C GLU A 465 17.53 -14.23 20.70
N LEU A 466 16.21 -14.07 20.73
CA LEU A 466 15.52 -12.89 20.23
C LEU A 466 15.24 -11.93 21.38
N GLU A 467 15.86 -10.75 21.35
CA GLU A 467 15.58 -9.65 22.26
C GLU A 467 14.84 -8.55 21.51
N PHE A 468 13.70 -8.09 22.04
CA PHE A 468 13.01 -6.96 21.44
C PHE A 468 13.91 -5.71 21.45
N PHE A 469 14.04 -5.07 20.29
CA PHE A 469 14.88 -3.89 20.15
C PHE A 469 14.05 -2.63 19.95
N LYS A 470 13.20 -2.60 18.92
CA LYS A 470 12.34 -1.46 18.61
C LYS A 470 11.23 -1.84 17.62
N ILE A 471 10.24 -0.97 17.49
CA ILE A 471 9.32 -0.98 16.35
C ILE A 471 10.00 -0.28 15.17
N GLU A 472 9.78 -0.77 13.95
CA GLU A 472 10.43 -0.23 12.75
C GLU A 472 10.04 1.23 12.47
N ARG A 473 8.82 1.63 12.83
CA ARG A 473 8.32 2.99 12.65
C ARG A 473 8.05 3.72 13.96
N ASP A 474 8.50 4.97 13.99
CA ASP A 474 8.28 5.87 15.11
C ASP A 474 6.80 6.22 15.30
N THR A 475 5.99 6.26 14.23
CA THR A 475 4.54 6.51 14.32
C THR A 475 3.83 5.38 15.07
N MET A 476 4.06 4.13 14.68
CA MET A 476 3.51 2.96 15.37
C MET A 476 4.02 2.86 16.81
N ARG A 477 5.31 3.13 17.05
CA ARG A 477 5.88 3.20 18.41
C ARG A 477 5.15 4.23 19.27
N TYR A 478 5.07 5.47 18.78
CA TYR A 478 4.41 6.58 19.47
C TYR A 478 2.95 6.24 19.81
N ASN A 479 2.20 5.68 18.86
CA ASN A 479 0.79 5.38 19.09
C ASN A 479 0.59 4.27 20.13
N LEU A 480 1.46 3.24 20.16
CA LEU A 480 1.41 2.21 21.20
C LEU A 480 1.77 2.79 22.56
N GLU A 481 2.82 3.62 22.63
CA GLU A 481 3.25 4.29 23.87
C GLU A 481 2.20 5.25 24.43
N LEU A 482 1.36 5.83 23.57
CA LEU A 482 0.23 6.67 23.97
C LEU A 482 -0.87 5.87 24.69
N ILE A 483 -1.03 4.58 24.35
CA ILE A 483 -1.95 3.68 25.07
C ILE A 483 -1.35 3.28 26.42
N ASP A 484 -0.10 2.82 26.40
CA ASP A 484 0.68 2.43 27.58
C ASP A 484 2.17 2.46 27.21
N SER A 485 3.02 3.03 28.07
CA SER A 485 4.46 3.16 27.78
C SER A 485 5.18 1.83 27.58
N ASN A 486 4.65 0.73 28.14
CA ASN A 486 5.18 -0.62 27.98
C ASN A 486 4.49 -1.41 26.86
N MET A 487 3.51 -0.84 26.16
CA MET A 487 2.76 -1.53 25.10
C MET A 487 3.66 -2.12 23.99
N PRO A 488 4.72 -1.45 23.50
CA PRO A 488 5.65 -2.05 22.55
C PRO A 488 6.26 -3.37 23.03
N GLU A 489 6.63 -3.44 24.31
CA GLU A 489 7.24 -4.61 24.95
C GLU A 489 6.21 -5.73 25.18
N ILE A 490 4.98 -5.38 25.55
CA ILE A 490 3.88 -6.34 25.70
C ILE A 490 3.59 -7.01 24.34
N ILE A 491 3.41 -6.21 23.28
CA ILE A 491 3.12 -6.73 21.94
C ILE A 491 4.28 -7.54 21.39
N SER A 492 5.54 -7.16 21.66
CA SER A 492 6.70 -7.92 21.20
C SER A 492 6.69 -9.36 21.73
N LYS A 493 6.33 -9.55 23.01
CA LYS A 493 6.17 -10.87 23.65
C LYS A 493 5.00 -11.65 23.07
N MET A 494 3.85 -10.99 22.88
CA MET A 494 2.68 -11.60 22.25
C MET A 494 2.97 -12.10 20.83
N LEU A 495 3.79 -11.35 20.06
CA LEU A 495 4.22 -11.76 18.73
C LEU A 495 5.15 -12.99 18.77
N ILE A 496 6.04 -13.09 19.75
CA ILE A 496 6.87 -14.29 19.96
C ILE A 496 5.98 -15.50 20.24
N GLU A 497 5.02 -15.39 21.17
CA GLU A 497 4.05 -16.46 21.46
C GLU A 497 3.24 -16.87 20.21
N PHE A 498 2.83 -15.89 19.41
CA PHE A 498 2.11 -16.16 18.17
C PHE A 498 2.98 -16.91 17.14
N PHE A 499 4.19 -16.43 16.86
CA PHE A 499 5.01 -17.02 15.79
C PHE A 499 5.69 -18.33 16.20
N VAL A 500 6.05 -18.50 17.47
CA VAL A 500 6.72 -19.71 17.99
C VAL A 500 5.69 -20.76 18.40
N ASN A 501 4.76 -20.39 19.28
CA ASN A 501 3.79 -21.31 19.88
C ASN A 501 2.46 -21.37 19.11
N ARG A 502 2.30 -20.58 18.04
CA ARG A 502 1.13 -20.59 17.14
C ARG A 502 -0.17 -20.19 17.83
N ILE A 503 -0.07 -19.36 18.86
CA ILE A 503 -1.21 -18.91 19.67
C ILE A 503 -1.77 -17.62 19.08
N SER A 504 -2.74 -17.76 18.19
CA SER A 504 -3.29 -16.62 17.43
C SER A 504 -4.36 -15.83 18.17
N SER A 505 -5.16 -16.47 19.04
CA SER A 505 -6.20 -15.78 19.82
C SER A 505 -5.57 -14.84 20.83
N ILE A 506 -6.00 -13.57 20.83
CA ILE A 506 -5.46 -12.54 21.74
C ILE A 506 -5.60 -12.97 23.20
N LYS A 507 -6.80 -13.38 23.61
CA LYS A 507 -7.07 -13.89 24.97
C LYS A 507 -6.13 -15.02 25.37
N LYS A 508 -6.03 -16.07 24.56
CA LYS A 508 -5.15 -17.22 24.85
C LYS A 508 -3.67 -16.81 24.87
N ASN A 509 -3.28 -15.92 23.98
CA ASN A 509 -1.89 -15.47 23.86
C ASN A 509 -1.44 -14.72 25.12
N ILE A 510 -2.25 -13.81 25.65
CA ILE A 510 -1.92 -13.06 26.88
C ILE A 510 -1.83 -13.99 28.10
N GLN A 511 -2.72 -14.99 28.21
CA GLN A 511 -2.66 -16.00 29.27
C GLN A 511 -1.29 -16.71 29.29
N GLU A 512 -0.79 -17.03 28.10
CA GLU A 512 0.48 -17.74 27.92
C GLU A 512 1.68 -16.84 28.22
N VAL A 513 1.67 -15.58 27.75
CA VAL A 513 2.70 -14.57 28.06
C VAL A 513 2.91 -14.43 29.57
N ILE A 514 1.84 -14.46 30.36
CA ILE A 514 1.90 -14.36 31.82
C ILE A 514 2.41 -15.65 32.44
N SER A 515 1.85 -16.79 32.02
CA SER A 515 2.21 -18.10 32.57
C SER A 515 3.70 -18.44 32.38
N ALA A 516 4.29 -18.01 31.26
CA ALA A 516 5.68 -18.23 30.93
C ALA A 516 6.66 -17.36 31.74
N LYS A 517 6.18 -16.44 32.60
CA LYS A 517 7.00 -15.41 33.28
C LYS A 517 7.88 -14.59 32.31
N ASN A 518 7.48 -14.48 31.04
CA ASN A 518 8.22 -13.75 30.01
C ASN A 518 8.20 -12.22 30.24
N LEU A 519 7.48 -11.74 31.25
CA LEU A 519 7.47 -10.34 31.69
C LEU A 519 8.46 -10.15 32.85
N ASN A 520 9.72 -9.85 32.52
CA ASN A 520 10.65 -9.22 33.45
C ASN A 520 10.27 -7.74 33.64
N THR A 521 9.24 -7.49 34.44
CA THR A 521 9.01 -6.17 35.03
C THR A 521 9.05 -6.32 36.54
N ALA A 522 9.74 -5.40 37.21
CA ALA A 522 9.85 -5.34 38.68
C ALA A 522 8.49 -5.29 39.40
N ASN A 523 7.40 -5.10 38.66
CA ASN A 523 6.02 -5.35 39.06
C ASN A 523 5.46 -6.45 38.16
N ALA A 524 5.15 -7.63 38.70
CA ALA A 524 4.45 -8.68 37.96
C ALA A 524 3.06 -8.15 37.58
N GLU A 525 2.86 -7.78 36.32
CA GLU A 525 1.53 -7.42 35.82
C GLU A 525 0.64 -8.66 35.87
N ASP A 526 -0.50 -8.57 36.54
CA ASP A 526 -1.49 -9.64 36.56
C ASP A 526 -2.28 -9.68 35.24
N PHE A 527 -3.01 -10.78 35.03
CA PHE A 527 -3.79 -10.98 33.80
C PHE A 527 -4.82 -9.90 33.57
N GLN A 528 -5.44 -9.41 34.65
CA GLN A 528 -6.47 -8.40 34.57
C GLN A 528 -5.91 -7.07 34.02
N SER A 529 -4.73 -6.65 34.48
CA SER A 529 -4.06 -5.45 33.98
C SER A 529 -3.76 -5.55 32.48
N LEU A 530 -3.18 -6.65 32.02
CA LEU A 530 -2.86 -6.84 30.60
C LEU A 530 -4.11 -6.95 29.72
N GLU A 531 -5.15 -7.63 30.20
CA GLU A 531 -6.44 -7.71 29.51
C GLU A 531 -7.01 -6.30 29.26
N ILE A 532 -7.05 -5.44 30.29
CA ILE A 532 -7.55 -4.05 30.18
C ILE A 532 -6.72 -3.25 29.17
N LYS A 533 -5.38 -3.35 29.23
CA LYS A 533 -4.49 -2.64 28.31
C LYS A 533 -4.71 -3.05 26.86
N ILE A 534 -4.87 -4.35 26.61
CA ILE A 534 -5.08 -4.87 25.26
C ILE A 534 -6.48 -4.52 24.75
N LYS A 535 -7.53 -4.61 25.59
CA LYS A 535 -8.88 -4.14 25.25
C LYS A 535 -8.86 -2.68 24.78
N ARG A 536 -8.20 -1.79 25.52
CA ARG A 536 -8.02 -0.37 25.14
C ARG A 536 -7.30 -0.22 23.80
N LEU A 537 -6.22 -0.98 23.57
CA LEU A 537 -5.52 -0.98 22.29
C LEU A 537 -6.43 -1.39 21.13
N LEU A 538 -7.21 -2.46 21.28
CA LEU A 538 -8.11 -2.95 20.23
C LEU A 538 -9.19 -1.92 19.89
N VAL A 539 -9.80 -1.28 20.90
CA VAL A 539 -10.77 -0.20 20.71
C VAL A 539 -10.13 1.01 20.01
N ALA A 540 -8.93 1.41 20.44
CA ALA A 540 -8.21 2.50 19.80
C ALA A 540 -7.94 2.19 18.32
N ILE A 541 -7.43 0.99 17.99
CA ILE A 541 -7.21 0.55 16.60
C ILE A 541 -8.52 0.57 15.81
N LEU A 542 -9.63 0.17 16.41
CA LEU A 542 -10.92 0.17 15.72
C LEU A 542 -11.39 1.60 15.40
N LEU A 543 -11.27 2.53 16.36
CA LEU A 543 -11.99 3.81 16.33
C LEU A 543 -11.15 5.04 15.94
N GLY A 544 -9.82 5.01 16.05
CA GLY A 544 -8.99 6.20 15.73
C GLY A 544 -7.52 5.95 15.38
N PHE A 545 -6.92 4.86 15.88
CA PHE A 545 -5.50 4.56 15.69
C PHE A 545 -5.22 4.00 14.29
N PHE A 546 -4.18 4.54 13.64
CA PHE A 546 -3.60 4.04 12.39
C PHE A 546 -2.10 3.79 12.57
N ALA A 547 -1.55 2.73 11.98
CA ALA A 547 -0.11 2.42 12.14
C ALA A 547 0.81 3.46 11.47
N GLY A 548 0.36 4.09 10.37
CA GLY A 548 1.16 5.02 9.57
C GLY A 548 1.12 6.48 10.00
N LYS A 549 0.20 6.86 10.88
CA LYS A 549 -0.05 8.26 11.27
C LYS A 549 -0.03 8.40 12.78
N LYS A 550 0.62 9.45 13.30
CA LYS A 550 0.57 9.75 14.74
C LYS A 550 -0.87 9.99 15.16
N TRP A 551 -1.30 9.29 16.21
CA TRP A 551 -2.62 9.39 16.77
C TRP A 551 -2.66 10.51 17.80
N ASP A 552 -3.69 11.34 17.72
CA ASP A 552 -3.92 12.48 18.62
C ASP A 552 -4.71 12.11 19.87
N GLY A 553 -4.99 10.81 20.07
CA GLY A 553 -5.80 10.29 21.17
C GLY A 553 -7.31 10.37 20.95
N HIS A 554 -7.78 10.97 19.85
CA HIS A 554 -9.21 11.14 19.59
C HIS A 554 -9.76 9.99 18.73
N TYR A 555 -10.99 9.58 19.01
CA TYR A 555 -11.70 8.61 18.18
C TYR A 555 -12.39 9.32 17.01
N ASN A 556 -12.02 8.90 15.78
CA ASN A 556 -12.57 9.39 14.52
C ASN A 556 -13.95 8.76 14.22
N ALA A 557 -14.20 7.56 14.73
CA ALA A 557 -15.51 6.91 14.76
C ALA A 557 -15.96 6.73 16.22
N LYS A 558 -17.26 6.82 16.48
CA LYS A 558 -17.87 6.58 17.81
C LYS A 558 -18.59 5.24 17.89
N GLY A 559 -18.70 4.53 16.76
CA GLY A 559 -19.21 3.17 16.74
C GLY A 559 -18.69 2.33 15.59
N THR A 560 -19.19 1.11 15.52
CA THR A 560 -18.95 0.19 14.40
C THR A 560 -20.20 -0.62 14.13
N ILE A 561 -20.59 -0.71 12.87
CA ILE A 561 -21.63 -1.58 12.37
C ILE A 561 -20.99 -2.88 11.90
N VAL A 562 -21.51 -4.00 12.37
CA VAL A 562 -21.12 -5.33 11.91
C VAL A 562 -22.21 -5.86 10.99
N VAL A 563 -21.88 -6.04 9.72
CA VAL A 563 -22.74 -6.70 8.74
C VAL A 563 -22.41 -8.19 8.77
N LYS A 564 -23.34 -8.99 9.28
CA LYS A 564 -23.20 -10.44 9.43
C LYS A 564 -23.27 -11.15 8.08
N ASP A 565 -22.95 -12.44 8.08
CA ASP A 565 -22.86 -13.24 6.85
C ASP A 565 -24.23 -13.56 6.23
N ASP A 566 -25.32 -13.36 6.98
CA ASP A 566 -26.72 -13.42 6.55
C ASP A 566 -27.25 -12.07 6.02
N GLY A 567 -26.46 -11.00 6.14
CA GLY A 567 -26.82 -9.63 5.76
C GLY A 567 -27.51 -8.83 6.87
N GLU A 568 -27.80 -9.41 8.03
CA GLU A 568 -28.29 -8.62 9.17
C GLU A 568 -27.18 -7.74 9.75
N GLN A 569 -27.57 -6.64 10.39
CA GLN A 569 -26.62 -5.68 10.94
C GLN A 569 -26.88 -5.45 12.44
N VAL A 570 -25.79 -5.36 13.19
CA VAL A 570 -25.77 -4.97 14.60
C VAL A 570 -24.72 -3.90 14.80
N ALA A 571 -24.82 -3.12 15.87
CA ALA A 571 -23.87 -2.06 16.15
C ALA A 571 -23.25 -2.14 17.54
N PHE A 572 -22.03 -1.65 17.60
CA PHE A 572 -21.37 -1.26 18.83
C PHE A 572 -21.20 0.26 18.82
N HIS A 573 -21.32 0.88 20.00
CA HIS A 573 -21.16 2.31 20.18
C HIS A 573 -20.43 2.58 21.50
N ILE A 574 -19.66 3.67 21.58
CA ILE A 574 -18.84 4.01 22.75
C ILE A 574 -19.62 4.18 24.05
N ILE A 575 -20.94 4.36 24.00
CA ILE A 575 -21.81 4.39 25.20
C ILE A 575 -21.85 3.04 25.91
N GLU A 576 -21.60 1.94 25.19
CA GLU A 576 -21.51 0.57 25.70
C GLU A 576 -20.12 -0.01 25.42
N GLN A 577 -19.10 0.77 25.79
CA GLN A 577 -17.71 0.44 25.49
C GLN A 577 -17.27 -0.93 26.03
N GLU A 578 -17.76 -1.34 27.21
CA GLU A 578 -17.42 -2.65 27.81
C GLU A 578 -17.79 -3.83 26.90
N VAL A 579 -18.97 -3.78 26.28
CA VAL A 579 -19.45 -4.84 25.37
C VAL A 579 -18.58 -4.89 24.10
N LEU A 580 -18.18 -3.72 23.59
CA LEU A 580 -17.26 -3.62 22.45
C LEU A 580 -15.86 -4.16 22.80
N GLU A 581 -15.35 -3.83 23.99
CA GLU A 581 -14.06 -4.32 24.48
C GLU A 581 -14.04 -5.85 24.56
N ASP A 582 -15.08 -6.44 25.15
CA ASP A 582 -15.24 -7.90 25.24
C ASP A 582 -15.35 -8.56 23.86
N TYR A 583 -16.19 -8.00 22.97
CA TYR A 583 -16.32 -8.50 21.60
C TYR A 583 -14.95 -8.54 20.90
N LEU A 584 -14.18 -7.45 20.96
CA LEU A 584 -12.88 -7.38 20.32
C LEU A 584 -11.88 -8.35 20.95
N PHE A 585 -11.84 -8.42 22.28
CA PHE A 585 -10.88 -9.25 23.01
C PHE A 585 -11.07 -10.76 22.73
N GLU A 586 -12.34 -11.20 22.66
CA GLU A 586 -12.67 -12.62 22.43
C GLU A 586 -12.50 -13.01 20.96
N ASN A 587 -12.75 -12.10 20.01
CA ASN A 587 -12.84 -12.43 18.58
C ASN A 587 -11.58 -12.10 17.78
N ILE A 588 -10.74 -11.15 18.22
CA ILE A 588 -9.53 -10.77 17.48
C ILE A 588 -8.42 -11.81 17.61
N LYS A 589 -7.69 -12.00 16.50
CA LYS A 589 -6.57 -12.91 16.37
C LYS A 589 -5.40 -12.26 15.63
N PHE A 590 -4.18 -12.67 15.98
CA PHE A 590 -3.02 -12.47 15.12
C PHE A 590 -3.15 -13.30 13.83
N ASP A 591 -2.69 -12.73 12.71
CA ASP A 591 -2.60 -13.41 11.42
C ASP A 591 -1.17 -13.37 10.86
N THR A 592 -0.84 -14.26 9.93
CA THR A 592 0.46 -14.29 9.26
C THR A 592 0.37 -13.66 7.87
N PRO A 593 0.78 -12.39 7.71
CA PRO A 593 0.78 -11.74 6.40
C PRO A 593 1.91 -12.23 5.49
N SER A 594 1.95 -11.70 4.27
CA SER A 594 3.02 -12.01 3.31
C SER A 594 4.37 -11.47 3.81
N THR A 595 5.28 -12.37 4.18
CA THR A 595 6.65 -12.03 4.63
C THR A 595 7.42 -11.19 3.63
N THR A 596 7.20 -11.46 2.34
CA THR A 596 7.90 -10.78 1.26
C THR A 596 7.35 -9.38 1.03
N ARG A 597 6.02 -9.23 1.02
CA ARG A 597 5.34 -7.94 0.82
C ARG A 597 5.67 -6.95 1.95
N HIS A 598 5.55 -7.41 3.20
CA HIS A 598 5.76 -6.54 4.36
C HIS A 598 7.18 -6.62 4.94
N ARG A 599 8.10 -7.27 4.21
CA ARG A 599 9.55 -7.28 4.46
C ARG A 599 9.95 -7.71 5.88
N TYR A 600 9.43 -8.86 6.32
CA TYR A 600 9.74 -9.42 7.64
C TYR A 600 10.00 -10.92 7.57
N GLY A 601 10.46 -11.50 8.69
CA GLY A 601 10.58 -12.94 8.84
C GLY A 601 11.89 -13.56 8.40
N SER A 602 12.89 -12.75 8.09
CA SER A 602 14.25 -13.20 7.74
C SER A 602 15.28 -12.55 8.66
N LEU A 603 16.42 -13.22 8.86
CA LEU A 603 17.58 -12.64 9.52
C LEU A 603 18.23 -11.61 8.61
N ILE A 604 18.54 -10.44 9.17
CA ILE A 604 19.16 -9.32 8.47
C ILE A 604 20.41 -8.90 9.25
N LEU A 605 21.50 -8.59 8.55
CA LEU A 605 22.68 -7.99 9.15
C LEU A 605 22.61 -6.46 8.99
N GLU A 606 22.63 -5.72 10.09
CA GLU A 606 22.69 -4.25 10.04
C GLU A 606 24.13 -3.73 10.01
N ASN A 607 24.29 -2.42 9.77
CA ASN A 607 25.60 -1.78 9.59
C ASN A 607 26.50 -1.89 10.83
N ASP A 608 25.90 -2.06 12.00
CA ASP A 608 26.58 -2.32 13.28
C ASP A 608 27.09 -3.77 13.42
N LYS A 609 26.94 -4.59 12.38
CA LYS A 609 27.23 -6.03 12.35
C LYS A 609 26.39 -6.86 13.32
N GLN A 610 25.30 -6.32 13.86
CA GLN A 610 24.34 -7.06 14.67
C GLN A 610 23.28 -7.69 13.75
N MET A 611 22.93 -8.94 14.06
CA MET A 611 21.84 -9.63 13.39
C MET A 611 20.51 -9.21 14.00
N HIS A 612 19.53 -8.99 13.14
CA HIS A 612 18.18 -8.63 13.50
C HIS A 612 17.18 -9.57 12.83
N PHE A 613 16.04 -9.79 13.49
CA PHE A 613 14.90 -10.54 12.97
C PHE A 613 13.64 -9.69 13.10
N LYS A 614 12.83 -9.62 12.04
CA LYS A 614 11.61 -8.81 12.05
C LYS A 614 10.37 -9.70 12.14
N LEU A 615 9.44 -9.33 13.02
CA LEU A 615 8.08 -9.89 13.09
C LEU A 615 7.07 -8.81 12.70
N ASN A 616 5.91 -9.19 12.18
CA ASN A 616 4.86 -8.25 11.78
C ASN A 616 3.59 -8.46 12.61
N MET A 617 2.94 -7.36 12.99
CA MET A 617 1.65 -7.37 13.63
C MET A 617 0.52 -7.16 12.61
N GLN A 618 -0.32 -8.19 12.46
CA GLN A 618 -1.59 -8.13 11.74
C GLN A 618 -2.70 -8.67 12.64
N LEU A 619 -3.83 -7.96 12.71
CA LEU A 619 -4.97 -8.34 13.54
C LEU A 619 -6.25 -8.50 12.70
N ARG A 620 -6.93 -9.64 12.84
CA ARG A 620 -8.18 -9.96 12.14
C ARG A 620 -9.23 -10.52 13.10
N PHE A 621 -10.50 -10.44 12.70
CA PHE A 621 -11.62 -11.13 13.36
C PHE A 621 -11.64 -12.64 13.06
#